data_AF-A0A6H0RXS2-F1
#
_entry.id   AF-A0A6H0RXS2-F1
#
_cell.length_a   1.000
_cell.length_b   1.000
_cell.length_c   1.000
_cell.angle_alpha   90.00
_cell.angle_beta   90.00
_cell.angle_gamma   90.00
#
_symmetry.space_group_name_H-M   'P 1'
#
loop_
_entity.id
_entity.type
_entity.pdbx_description
1 polymer ?
#
loop_
_entity_poly.entity_id
_entity_poly.type
_entity_poly.pdbx_seq_one_letter_code
_entity_poly.pdbx_strand_id
1 'polypeptide(L)'
;MGLVVPRRTSTGHRMYGLADRYRVAAIVQAKAAGMSLDSIRAMLTAATPAERNRVLQHQYDALSQRVVEAQAALALIDTALGCEHGDLASCPRFRAVLAERVRHP
;
A
#
# COMPACT_ATOMS: atom_id res chain seq x y z
N MET A 1 -16.57 -1.32 12.75
CA MET A 1 -16.60 -2.68 12.13
C MET A 1 -17.96 -2.93 11.51
N GLY A 2 -18.02 -3.31 10.22
CA GLY A 2 -19.26 -3.40 9.42
C GLY A 2 -19.02 -3.50 7.90
N LEU A 3 -17.91 -4.14 7.50
CA LEU A 3 -17.44 -4.10 6.11
C LEU A 3 -18.12 -5.14 5.21
N VAL A 4 -18.74 -6.17 5.76
CA VAL A 4 -19.56 -7.15 5.01
C VAL A 4 -20.82 -7.37 5.82
N VAL A 5 -21.98 -7.23 5.16
CA VAL A 5 -23.29 -7.41 5.78
C VAL A 5 -24.01 -8.54 5.04
N PRO A 6 -23.87 -9.79 5.49
CA PRO A 6 -24.46 -10.93 4.80
C PRO A 6 -25.97 -10.99 5.00
N ARG A 7 -26.66 -11.55 4.00
CA ARG A 7 -28.04 -12.03 4.20
C ARG A 7 -28.06 -13.16 5.24
N ARG A 8 -29.22 -13.37 5.86
CA ARG A 8 -29.44 -14.49 6.78
C ARG A 8 -30.55 -15.41 6.28
N THR A 9 -30.44 -16.71 6.55
CA THR A 9 -31.53 -17.68 6.36
C THR A 9 -32.65 -17.45 7.37
N SER A 10 -33.82 -18.07 7.16
CA SER A 10 -34.91 -18.11 8.14
C SER A 10 -34.48 -18.75 9.48
N THR A 11 -33.49 -19.65 9.44
CA THR A 11 -32.85 -20.28 10.60
C THR A 11 -31.68 -19.48 11.18
N GLY A 12 -31.38 -18.30 10.64
CA GLY A 12 -30.39 -17.35 11.18
C GLY A 12 -28.95 -17.51 10.68
N HIS A 13 -28.66 -18.49 9.83
CA HIS A 13 -27.32 -18.70 9.25
C HIS A 13 -26.95 -17.62 8.23
N ARG A 14 -25.67 -17.23 8.19
CA ARG A 14 -25.17 -16.24 7.23
C ARG A 14 -25.08 -16.86 5.83
N MET A 15 -25.57 -16.15 4.83
CA MET A 15 -25.45 -16.49 3.43
C MET A 15 -24.59 -15.45 2.73
N TYR A 16 -23.56 -15.92 2.02
CA TYR A 16 -22.65 -15.07 1.25
C TYR A 16 -22.83 -15.33 -0.24
N GLY A 17 -23.24 -14.29 -0.96
CA GLY A 17 -23.40 -14.32 -2.40
C GLY A 17 -22.13 -13.93 -3.15
N LEU A 18 -22.25 -13.85 -4.47
CA LEU A 18 -21.15 -13.41 -5.34
C LEU A 18 -20.69 -11.97 -5.01
N ALA A 19 -21.64 -11.08 -4.71
CA ALA A 19 -21.34 -9.69 -4.33
C ALA A 19 -20.48 -9.62 -3.05
N ASP A 20 -20.75 -10.48 -2.06
CA ASP A 20 -19.95 -10.54 -0.84
C ASP A 20 -18.51 -10.99 -1.13
N ARG A 21 -18.32 -11.93 -2.07
CA ARG A 21 -16.98 -12.38 -2.48
C ARG A 21 -16.17 -11.25 -3.10
N TYR A 22 -16.75 -10.48 -4.02
CA TYR A 22 -16.07 -9.33 -4.60
C TYR A 22 -15.77 -8.24 -3.57
N ARG A 23 -16.68 -8.03 -2.62
CA ARG A 23 -16.48 -7.09 -1.53
C ARG A 23 -15.32 -7.51 -0.62
N VAL A 24 -15.25 -8.79 -0.26
CA VAL A 24 -14.11 -9.35 0.49
C VAL A 24 -12.82 -9.22 -0.30
N ALA A 25 -12.83 -9.55 -1.59
CA ALA A 25 -11.66 -9.40 -2.45
C ALA A 25 -11.16 -7.94 -2.46
N ALA A 26 -12.06 -6.96 -2.62
CA ALA A 26 -11.71 -5.55 -2.55
C ALA A 26 -11.09 -5.15 -1.20
N ILE A 27 -11.64 -5.65 -0.08
CA ILE A 27 -11.09 -5.40 1.27
C ILE A 27 -9.68 -5.97 1.40
N VAL A 28 -9.46 -7.21 0.94
CA VAL A 28 -8.15 -7.88 1.01
C VAL A 28 -7.11 -7.10 0.20
N GLN A 29 -7.46 -6.72 -1.04
CA GLN A 29 -6.54 -5.95 -1.89
C GLN A 29 -6.25 -4.56 -1.33
N ALA A 30 -7.27 -3.86 -0.81
CA ALA A 30 -7.07 -2.55 -0.18
C ALA A 30 -6.19 -2.63 1.07
N LYS A 31 -6.32 -3.69 1.88
CA LYS A 31 -5.41 -3.94 3.01
C LYS A 31 -3.98 -4.21 2.54
N ALA A 32 -3.80 -4.99 1.48
CA ALA A 32 -2.47 -5.25 0.91
C ALA A 32 -1.81 -3.96 0.40
N ALA A 33 -2.60 -3.02 -0.13
CA ALA A 33 -2.13 -1.69 -0.50
C ALA A 33 -1.81 -0.77 0.71
N GLY A 34 -2.10 -1.20 1.93
CA GLY A 34 -1.83 -0.46 3.16
C GLY A 34 -2.97 0.41 3.66
N MET A 35 -4.19 0.28 3.10
CA MET A 35 -5.33 1.05 3.57
C MET A 35 -5.80 0.59 4.96
N SER A 36 -6.17 1.55 5.81
CA SER A 36 -6.83 1.27 7.10
C SER A 36 -8.26 0.74 6.90
N LEU A 37 -8.79 0.01 7.88
CA LEU A 37 -10.17 -0.49 7.82
C LEU A 37 -11.22 0.63 7.75
N ASP A 38 -10.93 1.80 8.29
CA ASP A 38 -11.85 2.94 8.26
C ASP A 38 -11.80 3.64 6.90
N SER A 39 -10.62 3.78 6.28
CA SER A 39 -10.51 4.25 4.89
C SER A 39 -11.20 3.28 3.92
N ILE A 40 -11.04 1.97 4.12
CA ILE A 40 -11.74 0.95 3.33
C ILE A 40 -13.26 1.09 3.51
N ARG A 41 -13.74 1.34 4.73
CA ARG A 41 -15.16 1.58 4.97
C ARG A 41 -15.63 2.81 4.20
N ALA A 42 -14.95 3.95 4.36
CA ALA A 42 -15.28 5.20 3.69
C ALA A 42 -15.33 5.02 2.16
N MET A 43 -14.38 4.31 1.58
CA MET A 43 -14.36 3.98 0.15
C MET A 43 -15.57 3.12 -0.27
N LEU A 44 -15.90 2.09 0.51
CA LEU A 44 -16.96 1.12 0.17
C LEU A 44 -18.39 1.57 0.51
N THR A 45 -18.54 2.61 1.33
CA THR A 45 -19.84 3.18 1.74
C THR A 45 -20.01 4.64 1.32
N ALA A 46 -19.10 5.18 0.49
CA ALA A 46 -19.23 6.51 -0.07
C ALA A 46 -20.55 6.67 -0.81
N ALA A 47 -21.27 7.76 -0.55
CA ALA A 47 -22.55 8.04 -1.18
C ALA A 47 -22.37 8.51 -2.62
N THR A 48 -21.22 9.12 -2.91
CA THR A 48 -20.91 9.65 -4.25
C THR A 48 -19.55 9.17 -4.78
N PRO A 49 -19.38 9.12 -6.12
CA PRO A 49 -18.07 8.87 -6.72
C PRO A 49 -17.00 9.88 -6.28
N ALA A 50 -17.36 11.14 -6.03
CA ALA A 50 -16.44 12.18 -5.58
C ALA A 50 -15.86 11.88 -4.19
N GLU A 51 -16.69 11.47 -3.24
CA GLU A 51 -16.25 11.05 -1.91
C GLU A 51 -15.33 9.83 -1.96
N ARG A 52 -15.70 8.81 -2.75
CA ARG A 52 -14.86 7.63 -2.98
C ARG A 52 -13.51 8.01 -3.58
N ASN A 53 -13.50 8.87 -4.60
CA ASN A 53 -12.28 9.29 -5.28
C ASN A 53 -11.35 10.10 -4.37
N ARG A 54 -11.88 10.91 -3.44
CA ARG A 54 -11.05 11.59 -2.43
C ARG A 54 -10.30 10.60 -1.54
N VAL A 55 -10.98 9.55 -1.07
CA VAL A 55 -10.34 8.49 -0.28
C VAL A 55 -9.27 7.78 -1.10
N LEU A 56 -9.60 7.40 -2.35
CA LEU A 56 -8.66 6.72 -3.24
C LEU A 56 -7.44 7.58 -3.58
N GLN A 57 -7.62 8.88 -3.84
CA GLN A 57 -6.53 9.79 -4.15
C GLN A 57 -5.54 9.91 -2.99
N HIS A 58 -6.04 10.09 -1.76
CA HIS A 58 -5.18 10.10 -0.58
C HIS A 58 -4.35 8.82 -0.45
N GLN A 59 -4.95 7.65 -0.71
CA GLN A 59 -4.22 6.39 -0.65
C GLN A 59 -3.24 6.23 -1.80
N TYR A 60 -3.59 6.70 -2.99
CA TYR A 60 -2.70 6.74 -4.14
C TYR A 60 -1.46 7.58 -3.86
N ASP A 61 -1.62 8.77 -3.30
CA ASP A 61 -0.51 9.68 -2.99
C ASP A 61 0.42 9.03 -1.93
N ALA A 62 -0.16 8.48 -0.86
CA ALA A 62 0.59 7.79 0.18
C ALA A 62 1.35 6.55 -0.34
N LEU A 63 0.72 5.75 -1.21
CA LEU A 63 1.36 4.58 -1.82
C LEU A 63 2.45 5.00 -2.79
N SER A 64 2.22 6.03 -3.60
CA SER A 64 3.21 6.56 -4.55
C SER A 64 4.47 7.04 -3.83
N GLN A 65 4.30 7.75 -2.71
CA GLN A 65 5.43 8.19 -1.88
C GLN A 65 6.25 6.99 -1.36
N ARG A 66 5.58 5.96 -0.84
CA ARG A 66 6.23 4.72 -0.39
C ARG A 66 6.96 3.99 -1.53
N VAL A 67 6.42 4.01 -2.74
CA VAL A 67 7.07 3.43 -3.92
C VAL A 67 8.34 4.19 -4.26
N VAL A 68 8.31 5.53 -4.25
CA VAL A 68 9.50 6.36 -4.50
C VAL A 68 10.59 6.07 -3.46
N GLU A 69 10.24 6.02 -2.17
CA GLU A 69 11.18 5.68 -1.09
C GLU A 69 11.75 4.27 -1.24
N ALA A 70 10.92 3.28 -1.57
CA ALA A 70 11.35 1.91 -1.79
C ALA A 70 12.26 1.77 -3.03
N GLN A 71 11.93 2.47 -4.13
CA GLN A 71 12.76 2.51 -5.34
C GLN A 71 14.12 3.13 -5.06
N ALA A 72 14.15 4.22 -4.29
CA ALA A 72 15.41 4.77 -3.80
C ALA A 72 16.16 3.69 -3.02
N ALA A 73 15.57 3.11 -1.97
CA ALA A 73 16.21 2.07 -1.17
C ALA A 73 16.80 0.93 -2.02
N LEU A 74 16.06 0.45 -3.02
CA LEU A 74 16.52 -0.56 -3.98
C LEU A 74 17.73 -0.10 -4.78
N ALA A 75 17.77 1.14 -5.29
CA ALA A 75 18.91 1.66 -6.04
C ALA A 75 20.20 1.73 -5.19
N LEU A 76 20.08 1.95 -3.88
CA LEU A 76 21.22 1.89 -2.95
C LEU A 76 21.71 0.46 -2.80
N ILE A 77 20.79 -0.49 -2.60
CA ILE A 77 21.11 -1.92 -2.47
C ILE A 77 21.77 -2.43 -3.75
N ASP A 78 21.25 -2.07 -4.93
CA ASP A 78 21.81 -2.43 -6.23
C ASP A 78 23.25 -1.92 -6.40
N THR A 79 23.51 -0.66 -5.99
CA THR A 79 24.85 -0.10 -5.99
C THR A 79 25.81 -0.87 -5.08
N ALA A 80 25.31 -1.36 -3.94
CA ALA A 80 26.11 -2.16 -3.02
C ALA A 80 26.39 -3.58 -3.56
N LEU A 81 25.40 -4.20 -4.19
CA LEU A 81 25.54 -5.53 -4.81
C LEU A 81 26.53 -5.52 -5.99
N GLY A 82 26.60 -4.42 -6.74
CA GLY A 82 27.55 -4.25 -7.84
C GLY A 82 28.97 -3.84 -7.39
N CYS A 83 29.26 -3.81 -6.09
CA CYS A 83 30.55 -3.38 -5.57
C CYS A 83 31.48 -4.59 -5.33
N GLU A 84 32.69 -4.52 -5.87
CA GLU A 84 33.72 -5.58 -5.70
C GLU A 84 34.70 -5.29 -4.55
N HIS A 85 34.60 -4.12 -3.91
CA HIS A 85 35.46 -3.78 -2.77
C HIS A 85 35.11 -4.64 -1.55
N GLY A 86 36.13 -5.21 -0.89
CA GLY A 86 35.93 -6.00 0.34
C GLY A 86 35.37 -5.21 1.52
N ASP A 87 35.52 -3.88 1.50
CA ASP A 87 34.81 -2.95 2.38
C ASP A 87 33.93 -2.01 1.55
N LEU A 88 32.61 -2.10 1.75
CA LEU A 88 31.64 -1.28 1.04
C LEU A 88 31.78 0.22 1.36
N ALA A 89 32.25 0.58 2.55
CA ALA A 89 32.47 1.97 2.94
C ALA A 89 33.63 2.61 2.15
N SER A 90 34.53 1.81 1.56
CA SER A 90 35.59 2.28 0.68
C SER A 90 35.12 2.56 -0.75
N CYS A 91 33.95 2.03 -1.16
CA CYS A 91 33.43 2.15 -2.52
C CYS A 91 33.03 3.61 -2.85
N PRO A 92 33.69 4.26 -3.82
CA PRO A 92 33.38 5.65 -4.17
C PRO A 92 31.94 5.83 -4.69
N ARG A 93 31.45 4.88 -5.49
CA ARG A 93 30.08 4.89 -6.03
C ARG A 93 29.05 4.80 -4.90
N PHE A 94 29.27 3.92 -3.93
CA PHE A 94 28.37 3.75 -2.80
C PHE A 94 28.34 5.00 -1.90
N ARG A 95 29.51 5.59 -1.61
CA ARG A 95 29.62 6.85 -0.86
C ARG A 95 28.91 8.02 -1.55
N ALA A 96 29.00 8.11 -2.87
CA ALA A 96 28.33 9.15 -3.65
C ALA A 96 26.79 9.07 -3.50
N VAL A 97 26.21 7.87 -3.65
CA VAL A 97 24.77 7.63 -3.49
C VAL A 97 24.32 7.93 -2.05
N LEU A 98 25.12 7.56 -1.03
CA LEU A 98 24.80 7.90 0.36
C LEU A 98 24.83 9.42 0.61
N ALA A 99 25.80 10.12 0.04
CA ALA A 99 25.95 11.56 0.23
C ALA A 99 24.75 12.34 -0.33
N GLU A 100 24.13 11.87 -1.43
CA GLU A 100 22.90 12.47 -1.97
C GLU A 100 21.71 12.33 -1.00
N ARG A 101 21.61 11.23 -0.26
CA ARG A 101 20.54 11.01 0.71
C ARG A 101 20.69 11.81 1.99
N VAL A 102 21.91 11.91 2.52
CA VAL A 102 22.15 12.69 3.75
C VAL A 102 21.82 14.18 3.55
N ARG A 103 21.83 14.67 2.30
CA ARG A 103 21.49 16.06 1.95
C ARG A 103 19.98 16.32 1.83
N HIS A 104 19.14 15.29 1.73
CA HIS A 104 17.69 15.40 1.65
C HIS A 104 17.04 14.71 2.87
N PRO A 105 16.85 15.43 3.99
CA PRO A 105 16.12 14.92 5.16
C PRO A 105 14.62 14.75 4.87
#